data_AF-A0A3M1NBY4-F1
#
_entry.id   AF-A0A3M1NBY4-F1
#
_cell.length_a   1.000
_cell.length_b   1.000
_cell.length_c   1.000
_cell.angle_alpha   90.00
_cell.angle_beta   90.00
_cell.angle_gamma   90.00
#
_symmetry.space_group_name_H-M   'P 1'
#
loop_
_entity.id
_entity.type
_entity.pdbx_description
1 polymer ?
#
loop_
_entity_poly.entity_id
_entity_poly.type
_entity_poly.pdbx_seq_one_letter_code
_entity_poly.pdbx_strand_id
1 'polypeptide(L)'
;MRWRLGLLAIPLWGQVLPDSVPAYVLPSVTIQDSLAGRQEARSVSEGLPEKLPFARMVYRSVPFAQEVVYQGFLPQQVQLTVGGMRIHPACVDRMDPVLTFVEPAEVETVQEAPWRSWGAGPLLEVGLFSPEGPTGGQASLLAADNYHRLFASVRHRGGKGRLRWASAGTFRLGGPYRTGRQPTPGLPLPTQTPWYDTTLSLSPFRKLNLYTALSYALSPNHTLELLYLGDAFYDVAYPALIMDARHSAMHLVSLRHRWGRFSDFRLYANTVFHDMTDEKRPLSEIQHRIVMPGMYMPMRGLTRVVGMVWEGRLLAQSALELRPRLEGTWNQAWGSMDMYLVGGGTPMRLLNLADIRFLQGAAGLQAHYAREKIAFQTEATLTHFAYWVADTTHFLPLELYQRTYAGGANPTRTFTLYQVGASLQVSHSLGTFS
;
A
#
# COMPACT_ATOMS: atom_id res chain seq x y z
N MET A 1 3.67 12.76 -61.82
CA MET A 1 3.78 13.87 -60.84
C MET A 1 4.48 13.35 -59.59
N ARG A 2 5.73 13.79 -59.37
CA ARG A 2 6.60 13.35 -58.26
C ARG A 2 6.70 14.51 -57.27
N TRP A 3 6.24 14.34 -56.04
CA TRP A 3 6.40 15.31 -54.97
C TRP A 3 7.77 15.11 -54.32
N ARG A 4 8.65 16.11 -54.44
CA ARG A 4 9.92 16.20 -53.70
C ARG A 4 9.67 17.05 -52.45
N LEU A 5 9.77 16.44 -51.27
CA LEU A 5 9.84 17.15 -49.99
C LEU A 5 11.25 17.74 -49.84
N GLY A 6 11.35 19.06 -49.91
CA GLY A 6 12.58 19.80 -49.61
C GLY A 6 12.74 19.92 -48.09
N LEU A 7 13.84 19.40 -47.56
CA LEU A 7 14.32 19.65 -46.20
C LEU A 7 14.91 21.07 -46.15
N LEU A 8 14.25 21.98 -45.43
CA LEU A 8 14.80 23.28 -45.05
C LEU A 8 15.73 23.09 -43.86
N ALA A 9 17.04 23.19 -44.09
CA ALA A 9 18.04 23.27 -43.04
C ALA A 9 18.10 24.71 -42.51
N ILE A 10 17.75 24.91 -41.24
CA ILE A 10 17.92 26.18 -40.53
C ILE A 10 19.34 26.18 -39.94
N PRO A 11 20.23 27.13 -40.29
CA PRO A 11 21.52 27.24 -39.64
C PRO A 11 21.34 27.93 -38.28
N LEU A 12 21.50 27.17 -37.19
CA LEU A 12 21.60 27.71 -35.83
C LEU A 12 23.01 28.26 -35.63
N TRP A 13 23.19 29.57 -35.85
CA TRP A 13 24.35 30.31 -35.37
C TRP A 13 24.05 30.84 -33.97
N GLY A 14 24.34 30.03 -32.95
CA GLY A 14 24.40 30.47 -31.56
C GLY A 14 25.86 30.62 -31.14
N GLN A 15 26.31 31.86 -30.91
CA GLN A 15 27.61 32.09 -30.28
C GLN A 15 27.55 31.64 -28.82
N VAL A 16 28.40 30.67 -28.46
CA VAL A 16 28.60 30.25 -27.07
C VAL A 16 29.40 31.34 -26.38
N LEU A 17 28.75 32.11 -25.51
CA LEU A 17 29.45 32.94 -24.52
C LEU A 17 30.10 32.00 -23.50
N PRO A 18 31.42 32.12 -23.23
CA PRO A 18 32.06 31.31 -22.21
C PRO A 18 31.57 31.76 -20.83
N ASP A 19 30.90 30.84 -20.13
CA ASP A 19 30.43 31.01 -18.76
C ASP A 19 31.66 31.15 -17.83
N SER A 20 31.81 32.30 -17.18
CA SER A 20 32.98 32.66 -16.37
C SER A 20 32.86 32.25 -14.90
N VAL A 21 32.14 31.16 -14.61
CA VAL A 21 32.09 30.58 -13.26
C VAL A 21 33.26 29.61 -13.10
N PRO A 22 34.25 29.88 -12.22
CA PRO A 22 35.36 28.96 -12.00
C PRO A 22 34.84 27.63 -11.42
N ALA A 23 35.17 26.53 -12.09
CA ALA A 23 34.87 25.19 -11.62
C ALA A 23 35.70 24.88 -10.36
N TYR A 24 35.05 24.87 -9.20
CA TYR A 24 35.64 24.32 -7.99
C TYR A 24 35.56 22.80 -8.04
N VAL A 25 36.69 22.15 -8.30
CA VAL A 25 36.85 20.71 -8.10
C VAL A 25 36.94 20.47 -6.60
N LEU A 26 35.82 20.10 -5.97
CA LEU A 26 35.84 19.60 -4.60
C LEU A 26 36.59 18.26 -4.61
N PRO A 27 37.66 18.09 -3.81
CA PRO A 27 38.28 16.79 -3.67
C PRO A 27 37.24 15.79 -3.14
N SER A 28 37.08 14.67 -3.82
CA SER A 28 36.21 13.59 -3.35
C SER A 28 36.73 13.10 -2.01
N VAL A 29 35.96 13.36 -0.94
CA VAL A 29 36.19 12.71 0.35
C VAL A 29 35.68 11.28 0.21
N THR A 30 36.60 10.34 0.00
CA THR A 30 36.29 8.92 0.13
C THR A 30 36.09 8.62 1.60
N ILE A 31 34.84 8.59 2.05
CA ILE A 31 34.49 8.03 3.36
C ILE A 31 34.65 6.51 3.22
N GLN A 32 35.85 6.01 3.55
CA GLN A 32 36.05 4.59 3.77
C GLN A 32 35.42 4.24 5.11
N ASP A 33 34.20 3.74 5.05
CA ASP A 33 33.53 3.18 6.20
C ASP A 33 34.21 1.85 6.59
N SER A 34 35.01 1.90 7.66
CA SER A 34 35.70 0.72 8.20
C SER A 34 34.77 -0.17 9.04
N LEU A 35 33.45 0.05 8.98
CA LEU A 35 32.42 -0.73 9.69
C LEU A 35 31.77 -1.83 8.84
N ALA A 36 32.32 -2.19 7.68
CA ALA A 36 31.80 -3.24 6.76
C ALA A 36 31.67 -4.67 7.36
N GLY A 37 31.95 -4.87 8.65
CA GLY A 37 31.76 -6.13 9.38
C GLY A 37 30.76 -6.08 10.54
N ARG A 38 30.18 -4.92 10.88
CA ARG A 38 29.06 -4.85 11.81
C ARG A 38 27.80 -4.66 10.99
N GLN A 39 26.92 -5.66 10.98
CA GLN A 39 25.52 -5.40 10.66
C GLN A 39 25.08 -4.30 11.63
N GLU A 40 24.99 -3.06 11.16
CA GLU A 40 24.31 -2.01 11.92
C GLU A 40 22.97 -2.60 12.35
N ALA A 41 22.64 -2.46 13.63
CA ALA A 41 21.33 -2.80 14.13
C ALA A 41 20.33 -1.99 13.31
N ARG A 42 19.72 -2.65 12.31
CA ARG A 42 18.80 -2.01 11.38
C ARG A 42 17.75 -1.30 12.21
N SER A 43 17.56 -0.01 11.95
CA SER A 43 16.44 0.74 12.49
C SER A 43 15.18 -0.07 12.21
N VAL A 44 14.41 -0.41 13.24
CA VAL A 44 13.07 -0.97 13.04
C VAL A 44 12.15 0.19 12.67
N SER A 45 12.44 0.81 11.54
CA SER A 45 11.53 1.69 10.83
C SER A 45 10.55 0.83 10.04
N GLU A 46 9.77 0.00 10.74
CA GLU A 46 8.51 -0.58 10.23
C GLU A 46 8.56 -1.02 8.76
N GLY A 47 9.62 -1.81 8.50
CA GLY A 47 10.28 -2.34 7.28
C GLY A 47 9.65 -2.39 5.89
N LEU A 48 8.73 -1.51 5.50
CA LEU A 48 8.39 -1.24 4.10
C LEU A 48 9.10 -0.02 3.48
N PRO A 49 9.34 1.10 4.21
CA PRO A 49 9.90 2.32 3.61
C PRO A 49 11.32 2.14 3.11
N GLU A 50 12.13 1.34 3.80
CA GLU A 50 13.52 1.03 3.44
C GLU A 50 13.63 0.28 2.09
N LYS A 51 12.55 -0.38 1.66
CA LYS A 51 12.49 -1.11 0.38
C LYS A 51 11.97 -0.26 -0.78
N LEU A 52 11.55 0.97 -0.53
CA LEU A 52 10.97 1.87 -1.54
C LEU A 52 11.82 3.15 -1.67
N PRO A 53 12.75 3.24 -2.64
CA PRO A 53 13.42 4.50 -2.92
C PRO A 53 12.38 5.56 -3.32
N PHE A 54 12.55 6.80 -2.81
CA PHE A 54 11.66 7.94 -3.04
C PHE A 54 10.24 7.85 -2.47
N ALA A 55 9.92 6.82 -1.67
CA ALA A 55 8.71 6.82 -0.87
C ALA A 55 8.91 7.61 0.43
N ARG A 56 7.88 8.36 0.81
CA ARG A 56 7.71 8.91 2.15
C ARG A 56 6.52 8.23 2.81
N MET A 57 6.50 8.18 4.13
CA MET A 57 5.40 7.59 4.88
C MET A 57 4.62 8.64 5.64
N VAL A 58 3.30 8.46 5.66
CA VAL A 58 2.39 9.15 6.57
C VAL A 58 1.93 8.13 7.60
N TYR A 59 2.13 8.46 8.87
CA TYR A 59 1.71 7.62 10.00
C TYR A 59 0.37 8.14 10.51
N ARG A 60 -0.67 7.31 10.43
CA ARG A 60 -2.00 7.66 10.97
C ARG A 60 -2.07 7.43 12.48
N SER A 61 -1.25 6.51 12.99
CA SER A 61 -1.08 6.21 14.41
C SER A 61 0.41 6.07 14.73
N VAL A 62 0.77 6.07 16.01
CA VAL A 62 2.18 6.08 16.43
C VAL A 62 2.61 4.77 17.06
N PRO A 63 3.60 4.06 16.50
CA PRO A 63 4.04 4.02 15.10
C PRO A 63 3.29 2.88 14.40
N PHE A 64 2.15 3.21 13.78
CA PHE A 64 1.20 2.22 13.27
C PHE A 64 0.39 2.85 12.13
N ALA A 65 -0.32 2.03 11.35
CA ALA A 65 -1.20 2.51 10.28
C ALA A 65 -0.49 3.45 9.29
N GLN A 66 0.47 2.89 8.57
CA GLN A 66 1.28 3.64 7.62
C GLN A 66 0.66 3.72 6.24
N GLU A 67 0.88 4.84 5.57
CA GLU A 67 0.51 5.08 4.19
C GLU A 67 1.69 5.62 3.40
N VAL A 68 1.79 5.21 2.13
CA VAL A 68 2.87 5.65 1.25
C VAL A 68 2.45 6.92 0.49
N VAL A 69 3.34 7.91 0.53
CA VAL A 69 3.40 9.04 -0.39
C VAL A 69 4.51 8.74 -1.38
N TYR A 70 4.19 8.72 -2.67
CA TYR A 70 5.13 8.28 -3.70
C TYR A 70 5.16 9.27 -4.86
N GLN A 71 6.35 9.78 -5.21
CA GLN A 71 6.52 10.76 -6.30
C GLN A 71 5.55 11.97 -6.23
N GLY A 72 5.24 12.45 -5.03
CA GLY A 72 4.30 13.56 -4.82
C GLY A 72 2.81 13.18 -4.86
N PHE A 73 2.47 11.94 -5.19
CA PHE A 73 1.11 11.42 -5.07
C PHE A 73 0.74 11.19 -3.61
N LEU A 74 -0.43 11.68 -3.22
CA LEU A 74 -1.02 11.42 -1.91
C LEU A 74 -1.39 9.94 -1.78
N PRO A 75 -1.53 9.41 -0.55
CA PRO A 75 -1.90 8.00 -0.36
C PRO A 75 -3.23 7.57 -0.99
N GLN A 76 -4.12 8.51 -1.30
CA GLN A 76 -5.38 8.28 -2.01
C GLN A 76 -5.17 8.05 -3.51
N GLN A 77 -4.04 8.52 -4.03
CA GLN A 77 -3.70 8.48 -5.45
C GLN A 77 -2.69 7.38 -5.78
N VAL A 78 -2.05 6.78 -4.76
CA VAL A 78 -1.16 5.63 -4.92
C VAL A 78 -1.96 4.34 -4.81
N GLN A 79 -1.85 3.47 -5.82
CA GLN A 79 -2.42 2.13 -5.78
C GLN A 79 -1.44 1.17 -5.11
N LEU A 80 -1.96 0.26 -4.30
CA LEU A 80 -1.14 -0.71 -3.59
C LEU A 80 -1.76 -2.10 -3.73
N THR A 81 -0.92 -3.08 -4.05
CA THR A 81 -1.29 -4.50 -4.06
C THR A 81 -0.36 -5.31 -3.19
N VAL A 82 -0.87 -6.40 -2.63
CA VAL A 82 -0.12 -7.37 -1.84
C VAL A 82 -0.07 -8.67 -2.63
N GLY A 83 1.10 -9.01 -3.18
CA GLY A 83 1.24 -10.11 -4.13
C GLY A 83 0.31 -9.99 -5.33
N GLY A 84 0.10 -8.78 -5.86
CA GLY A 84 -0.86 -8.52 -6.95
C GLY A 84 -2.34 -8.65 -6.55
N MET A 85 -2.64 -8.91 -5.26
CA MET A 85 -4.00 -8.98 -4.73
C MET A 85 -4.41 -7.63 -4.16
N ARG A 86 -5.68 -7.28 -4.32
CA ARG A 86 -6.24 -6.04 -3.78
C ARG A 86 -6.81 -6.27 -2.40
N ILE A 87 -6.57 -5.32 -1.51
CA ILE A 87 -7.15 -5.26 -0.17
C ILE A 87 -7.81 -3.90 -0.06
N HIS A 88 -9.06 -3.86 0.41
CA HIS A 88 -9.80 -2.63 0.64
C HIS A 88 -9.96 -2.40 2.13
N PRO A 89 -9.46 -1.27 2.68
CA PRO A 89 -9.68 -0.89 4.08
C PRO A 89 -11.16 -0.83 4.43
N ALA A 90 -11.50 -1.14 5.68
CA ALA A 90 -12.88 -1.12 6.17
C ALA A 90 -13.24 0.18 6.89
N CYS A 91 -12.25 0.92 7.41
CA CYS A 91 -12.49 2.24 7.99
C CYS A 91 -12.68 3.29 6.89
N VAL A 92 -13.77 4.06 6.98
CA VAL A 92 -14.00 5.21 6.11
C VAL A 92 -12.94 6.31 6.28
N ASP A 93 -12.34 6.39 7.47
CA ASP A 93 -11.32 7.38 7.83
C ASP A 93 -9.88 6.89 7.62
N ARG A 94 -9.71 5.69 7.03
CA ARG A 94 -8.40 5.05 6.76
C ARG A 94 -7.54 4.86 8.01
N MET A 95 -8.15 4.44 9.11
CA MET A 95 -7.41 3.95 10.29
C MET A 95 -6.65 2.66 9.98
N ASP A 96 -7.12 1.86 9.04
CA ASP A 96 -6.60 0.55 8.67
C ASP A 96 -6.05 0.51 7.23
N PRO A 97 -5.05 1.36 6.88
CA PRO A 97 -4.49 1.36 5.53
C PRO A 97 -3.87 0.01 5.20
N VAL A 98 -3.81 -0.36 3.92
CA VAL A 98 -3.44 -1.72 3.46
C VAL A 98 -2.10 -2.20 4.01
N LEU A 99 -1.10 -1.32 4.15
CA LEU A 99 0.21 -1.67 4.72
C LEU A 99 0.15 -2.07 6.19
N THR A 100 -0.92 -1.72 6.89
CA THR A 100 -1.15 -2.18 8.26
C THR A 100 -1.32 -3.68 8.33
N PHE A 101 -1.70 -4.36 7.25
CA PHE A 101 -1.96 -5.80 7.28
C PHE A 101 -0.80 -6.66 6.79
N VAL A 102 0.35 -6.05 6.49
CA VAL A 102 1.55 -6.73 6.03
C VAL A 102 2.71 -6.38 6.92
N GLU A 103 3.44 -7.38 7.39
CA GLU A 103 4.60 -7.17 8.26
C GLU A 103 5.94 -7.42 7.51
N PRO A 104 7.05 -6.76 7.92
CA PRO A 104 8.33 -6.87 7.23
C PRO A 104 8.86 -8.29 7.04
N ALA A 105 8.52 -9.20 7.96
CA ALA A 105 8.90 -10.61 7.88
C ALA A 105 8.28 -11.33 6.67
N GLU A 106 7.14 -10.83 6.17
CA GLU A 106 6.37 -11.36 5.04
C GLU A 106 6.78 -10.70 3.72
N VAL A 107 7.43 -9.53 3.76
CA VAL A 107 7.79 -8.78 2.55
C VAL A 107 9.12 -9.28 2.00
N GLU A 108 9.12 -9.67 0.73
CA GLU A 108 10.32 -9.98 -0.04
C GLU A 108 10.78 -8.75 -0.83
N THR A 109 9.89 -8.20 -1.65
CA THR A 109 10.16 -7.05 -2.51
C THR A 109 9.09 -5.97 -2.37
N VAL A 110 9.44 -4.75 -2.72
CA VAL A 110 8.46 -3.70 -3.01
C VAL A 110 8.91 -3.00 -4.28
N GLN A 111 8.03 -2.89 -5.26
CA GLN A 111 8.39 -2.35 -6.58
C GLN A 111 7.23 -1.60 -7.21
N GLU A 112 7.55 -0.67 -8.11
CA GLU A 112 6.55 -0.12 -9.00
C GLU A 112 6.11 -1.17 -10.03
N ALA A 113 4.83 -1.15 -10.38
CA ALA A 113 4.28 -1.95 -11.46
C ALA A 113 3.37 -1.07 -12.35
N PRO A 114 3.95 -0.09 -13.09
CA PRO A 114 3.19 0.95 -13.79
C PRO A 114 2.18 0.39 -14.81
N TRP A 115 2.58 -0.62 -15.58
CA TRP A 115 1.70 -1.26 -16.58
C TRP A 115 0.57 -2.10 -15.97
N ARG A 116 0.64 -2.43 -14.67
CA ARG A 116 -0.43 -3.10 -13.91
C ARG A 116 -1.40 -2.12 -13.27
N SER A 117 -1.11 -0.81 -13.33
CA SER A 117 -1.98 0.24 -12.79
C SER A 117 -3.35 0.21 -13.48
N TRP A 118 -4.39 0.49 -12.69
CA TRP A 118 -5.76 0.54 -13.15
C TRP A 118 -6.35 1.97 -13.12
N GLY A 119 -5.50 2.98 -13.06
CA GLY A 119 -5.88 4.38 -13.01
C GLY A 119 -4.67 5.30 -13.20
N ALA A 120 -4.90 6.62 -13.13
CA ALA A 120 -3.87 7.62 -13.42
C ALA A 120 -2.71 7.68 -12.38
N GLY A 121 -2.84 6.98 -11.25
CA GLY A 121 -1.83 6.95 -10.19
C GLY A 121 -0.83 5.81 -10.32
N PRO A 122 0.34 5.91 -9.66
CA PRO A 122 1.32 4.83 -9.64
C PRO A 122 0.79 3.62 -8.87
N LEU A 123 1.20 2.42 -9.29
CA LEU A 123 0.92 1.19 -8.57
C LEU A 123 2.21 0.65 -7.94
N LEU A 124 2.15 0.45 -6.63
CA LEU A 124 3.18 -0.24 -5.86
C LEU A 124 2.71 -1.67 -5.55
N GLU A 125 3.61 -2.63 -5.75
CA GLU A 125 3.38 -4.03 -5.45
C GLU A 125 4.28 -4.48 -4.32
N VAL A 126 3.66 -4.97 -3.26
CA VAL A 126 4.34 -5.61 -2.13
C VAL A 126 4.45 -7.09 -2.43
N GLY A 127 5.63 -7.54 -2.84
CA GLY A 127 5.92 -8.96 -3.07
C GLY A 127 6.05 -9.70 -1.74
N LEU A 128 5.29 -10.78 -1.58
CA LEU A 128 5.30 -11.63 -0.38
C LEU A 128 6.40 -12.69 -0.43
N PHE A 129 6.82 -13.14 0.74
CA PHE A 129 7.89 -14.12 0.95
C PHE A 129 7.59 -15.44 0.26
N SER A 130 8.29 -15.69 -0.84
CA SER A 130 8.05 -16.84 -1.70
C SER A 130 8.52 -18.16 -1.06
N PRO A 131 7.80 -19.27 -1.26
CA PRO A 131 8.31 -20.63 -1.01
C PRO A 131 9.49 -21.02 -1.90
N GLU A 132 9.74 -20.29 -2.98
CA GLU A 132 10.85 -20.52 -3.90
C GLU A 132 12.14 -19.91 -3.34
N GLY A 133 13.17 -20.74 -3.16
CA GLY A 133 14.49 -20.31 -2.71
C GLY A 133 15.14 -21.28 -1.72
N PRO A 134 16.31 -20.93 -1.18
CA PRO A 134 17.04 -21.80 -0.25
C PRO A 134 16.26 -22.01 1.04
N THR A 135 16.32 -23.23 1.57
CA THR A 135 15.74 -23.57 2.89
C THR A 135 16.49 -22.82 3.99
N GLY A 136 15.75 -22.30 4.96
CA GLY A 136 16.31 -21.55 6.07
C GLY A 136 15.26 -20.72 6.79
N GLY A 137 15.64 -20.13 7.91
CA GLY A 137 14.79 -19.26 8.69
C GLY A 137 15.55 -18.10 9.29
N GLN A 138 14.80 -17.08 9.68
CA GLN A 138 15.28 -15.92 10.38
C GLN A 138 14.31 -15.60 11.52
N ALA A 139 14.86 -15.32 12.69
CA ALA A 139 14.13 -14.76 13.81
C ALA A 139 14.65 -13.34 14.07
N SER A 140 13.78 -12.47 14.54
CA SER A 140 14.13 -11.11 14.94
C SER A 140 13.37 -10.74 16.19
N LEU A 141 14.10 -10.21 17.17
CA LEU A 141 13.55 -9.68 18.40
C LEU A 141 14.10 -8.26 18.57
N LEU A 142 13.21 -7.31 18.80
CA LEU A 142 13.55 -5.94 19.10
C LEU A 142 12.73 -5.47 20.28
N ALA A 143 13.44 -4.96 21.29
CA ALA A 143 12.86 -4.18 22.36
C ALA A 143 13.39 -2.75 22.25
N ALA A 144 12.49 -1.77 22.38
CA ALA A 144 12.88 -0.38 22.38
C ALA A 144 12.16 0.36 23.51
N ASP A 145 12.91 1.12 24.29
CA ASP A 145 12.37 1.84 25.45
C ASP A 145 11.45 3.00 25.03
N ASN A 146 11.65 3.54 23.82
CA ASN A 146 10.69 4.46 23.23
C ASN A 146 9.37 3.73 22.97
N TYR A 147 8.39 4.01 23.84
CA TYR A 147 7.03 3.45 23.81
C TYR A 147 6.96 2.00 24.26
N HIS A 148 7.91 1.52 25.08
CA HIS A 148 7.96 0.13 25.58
C HIS A 148 7.64 -0.90 24.48
N ARG A 149 8.26 -0.73 23.30
CA ARG A 149 7.94 -1.51 22.12
C ARG A 149 8.63 -2.84 22.18
N LEU A 150 7.86 -3.89 21.88
CA LEU A 150 8.36 -5.22 21.62
C LEU A 150 7.92 -5.63 20.22
N PHE A 151 8.88 -6.01 19.39
CA PHE A 151 8.66 -6.61 18.09
C PHE A 151 9.34 -7.97 18.07
N ALA A 152 8.59 -9.03 17.78
CA ALA A 152 9.13 -10.36 17.58
C ALA A 152 8.61 -10.89 16.24
N SER A 153 9.50 -11.44 15.43
CA SER A 153 9.11 -12.09 14.19
C SER A 153 9.95 -13.33 13.92
N VAL A 154 9.35 -14.28 13.22
CA VAL A 154 10.01 -15.46 12.69
C VAL A 154 9.54 -15.65 11.26
N ARG A 155 10.46 -15.92 10.36
CA ARG A 155 10.16 -16.41 9.01
C ARG A 155 10.97 -17.65 8.72
N HIS A 156 10.38 -18.58 8.00
CA HIS A 156 11.00 -19.84 7.65
C HIS A 156 10.54 -20.30 6.27
N ARG A 157 11.47 -20.83 5.48
CA ARG A 157 11.24 -21.46 4.18
C ARG A 157 11.80 -22.87 4.23
N GLY A 158 11.04 -23.83 3.72
CA GLY A 158 11.48 -25.22 3.61
C GLY A 158 10.85 -25.94 2.43
N GLY A 159 11.28 -27.18 2.22
CA GLY A 159 10.71 -28.03 1.18
C GLY A 159 11.04 -29.50 1.38
N LYS A 160 10.15 -30.36 0.92
CA LYS A 160 10.32 -31.82 0.89
C LYS A 160 9.67 -32.39 -0.37
N GLY A 161 10.49 -33.01 -1.23
CA GLY A 161 10.02 -33.56 -2.49
C GLY A 161 9.38 -32.50 -3.37
N ARG A 162 8.08 -32.66 -3.67
CA ARG A 162 7.30 -31.75 -4.54
C ARG A 162 6.65 -30.59 -3.78
N LEU A 163 6.70 -30.61 -2.45
CA LEU A 163 6.12 -29.57 -1.59
C LEU A 163 7.21 -28.59 -1.14
N ARG A 164 6.91 -27.31 -1.21
CA ARG A 164 7.68 -26.20 -0.63
C ARG A 164 6.75 -25.35 0.21
N TRP A 165 7.29 -24.71 1.23
CA TRP A 165 6.53 -23.80 2.08
C TRP A 165 7.35 -22.59 2.47
N ALA A 166 6.66 -21.48 2.70
CA ALA A 166 7.16 -20.31 3.38
C ALA A 166 6.14 -19.89 4.43
N SER A 167 6.59 -19.61 5.64
CA SER A 167 5.75 -19.14 6.74
C SER A 167 6.44 -18.00 7.45
N ALA A 168 5.67 -17.01 7.87
CA ALA A 168 6.14 -15.93 8.71
C ALA A 168 5.09 -15.61 9.79
N GLY A 169 5.56 -15.20 10.95
CA GLY A 169 4.69 -14.78 12.05
C GLY A 169 5.33 -13.59 12.75
N THR A 170 4.50 -12.61 13.09
CA THR A 170 4.93 -11.37 13.73
C THR A 170 4.03 -11.05 14.90
N PHE A 171 4.63 -10.64 16.01
CA PHE A 171 3.98 -10.13 17.20
C PHE A 171 4.54 -8.75 17.53
N ARG A 172 3.64 -7.79 17.78
CA ARG A 172 4.01 -6.44 18.20
C ARG A 172 3.22 -6.04 19.43
N LEU A 173 3.92 -5.40 20.36
CA LEU A 173 3.34 -4.72 21.51
C LEU A 173 3.95 -3.33 21.58
N GLY A 174 3.13 -2.32 21.84
CA GLY A 174 3.59 -0.97 22.15
C GLY A 174 2.84 -0.42 23.34
N GLY A 175 3.57 0.25 24.23
CA GLY A 175 3.05 1.04 25.32
C GLY A 175 2.70 2.48 24.92
N PRO A 176 2.36 3.32 25.91
CA PRO A 176 1.95 4.71 25.67
C PRO A 176 3.03 5.54 24.97
N TYR A 177 2.58 6.41 24.07
CA TYR A 177 3.44 7.32 23.32
C TYR A 177 3.83 8.56 24.15
N ARG A 178 5.02 9.12 23.91
CA ARG A 178 5.44 10.42 24.47
C ARG A 178 5.92 11.33 23.35
N THR A 179 5.37 12.54 23.27
CA THR A 179 5.85 13.59 22.38
C THR A 179 6.73 14.56 23.15
N GLY A 180 7.97 14.78 22.68
CA GLY A 180 8.70 15.97 23.06
C GLY A 180 8.21 17.15 22.22
N ARG A 181 7.68 18.21 22.85
CA ARG A 181 7.44 19.48 22.14
C ARG A 181 8.74 20.26 22.08
N GLN A 182 9.22 20.60 20.87
CA GLN A 182 10.04 21.79 20.70
C GLN A 182 9.10 23.01 20.56
N PRO A 183 9.40 24.16 21.20
CA PRO A 183 8.57 25.35 21.06
C PRO A 183 8.50 25.78 19.60
N THR A 184 7.28 25.93 19.08
CA THR A 184 7.05 26.58 17.78
C THR A 184 7.36 28.07 17.94
N PRO A 185 8.27 28.66 17.14
CA PRO A 185 8.52 30.10 17.18
C PRO A 185 7.22 30.88 16.95
N GLY A 186 6.83 31.72 17.91
CA GLY A 186 5.67 32.62 17.79
C GLY A 186 4.36 32.16 18.45
N LEU A 187 4.30 30.97 19.07
CA LEU A 187 3.17 30.59 19.92
C LEU A 187 3.50 30.86 21.40
N PRO A 188 2.65 31.58 22.16
CA PRO A 188 2.91 31.83 23.58
C PRO A 188 2.99 30.50 24.34
N LEU A 189 4.09 30.32 25.07
CA LEU A 189 4.31 29.15 25.91
C LEU A 189 3.30 29.16 27.06
N PRO A 190 2.59 28.05 27.33
CA PRO A 190 1.76 27.95 28.53
C PRO A 190 2.66 28.17 29.75
N THR A 191 2.30 29.14 30.58
CA THR A 191 2.99 29.40 31.84
C THR A 191 2.69 28.28 32.82
N GLN A 192 3.75 27.69 33.39
CA GLN A 192 3.80 26.67 34.45
C GLN A 192 3.89 25.19 34.01
N THR A 193 5.06 24.76 33.55
CA THR A 193 5.85 23.64 34.13
C THR A 193 7.20 23.50 33.39
N PRO A 194 8.33 23.19 34.06
CA PRO A 194 9.67 23.30 33.47
C PRO A 194 10.11 22.11 32.58
N TRP A 195 9.24 21.11 32.39
CA TRP A 195 9.54 19.91 31.60
C TRP A 195 8.49 19.73 30.51
N TYR A 196 8.87 20.01 29.27
CA TYR A 196 8.02 19.95 28.07
C TYR A 196 7.73 18.51 27.59
N ASP A 197 7.28 17.64 28.50
CA ASP A 197 6.76 16.31 28.17
C ASP A 197 5.22 16.41 28.19
N THR A 198 4.62 16.81 27.07
CA THR A 198 3.17 16.59 26.92
C THR A 198 3.02 15.10 26.65
N THR A 199 2.87 14.34 27.72
CA THR A 199 2.63 12.91 27.66
C THR A 199 1.21 12.69 27.14
N LEU A 200 1.08 12.47 25.83
CA LEU A 200 -0.16 11.97 25.28
C LEU A 200 -0.23 10.47 25.61
N SER A 201 -0.86 10.13 26.74
CA SER A 201 -1.05 8.74 27.17
C SER A 201 -2.01 8.04 26.20
N LEU A 202 -1.46 7.55 25.10
CA LEU A 202 -2.16 6.73 24.12
C LEU A 202 -2.26 5.30 24.64
N SER A 203 -3.37 4.64 24.33
CA SER A 203 -3.56 3.23 24.71
C SER A 203 -2.43 2.36 24.14
N PRO A 204 -1.97 1.35 24.90
CA PRO A 204 -1.04 0.38 24.37
C PRO A 204 -1.70 -0.38 23.22
N PHE A 205 -0.93 -0.70 22.17
CA PHE A 205 -1.42 -1.52 21.08
C PHE A 205 -0.82 -2.93 21.14
N ARG A 206 -1.56 -3.88 20.58
CA ARG A 206 -1.09 -5.23 20.32
C ARG A 206 -1.44 -5.64 18.90
N LYS A 207 -0.54 -6.38 18.26
CA LYS A 207 -0.74 -6.90 16.91
C LYS A 207 -0.18 -8.30 16.78
N LEU A 208 -0.93 -9.14 16.08
CA LEU A 208 -0.55 -10.47 15.66
C LEU A 208 -0.74 -10.59 14.14
N ASN A 209 0.23 -11.21 13.49
CA ASN A 209 0.24 -11.37 12.06
C ASN A 209 0.82 -12.75 11.71
N LEU A 210 0.20 -13.42 10.74
CA LEU A 210 0.52 -14.79 10.34
C LEU A 210 0.41 -14.93 8.82
N TYR A 211 1.49 -15.36 8.20
CA TYR A 211 1.59 -15.68 6.79
C TYR A 211 2.01 -17.13 6.59
N THR A 212 1.38 -17.80 5.64
CA THR A 212 1.79 -19.14 5.20
C THR A 212 1.46 -19.32 3.73
N ALA A 213 2.46 -19.72 2.94
CA ALA A 213 2.33 -20.13 1.56
C ALA A 213 2.84 -21.58 1.40
N LEU A 214 2.02 -22.42 0.78
CA LEU A 214 2.30 -23.81 0.46
C LEU A 214 2.30 -23.97 -1.06
N SER A 215 3.40 -24.42 -1.63
CA SER A 215 3.59 -24.58 -3.07
C SER A 215 3.85 -26.05 -3.41
N TYR A 216 3.03 -26.62 -4.28
CA TYR A 216 3.10 -28.01 -4.70
C TYR A 216 3.30 -28.12 -6.20
N ALA A 217 4.38 -28.77 -6.63
CA ALA A 217 4.67 -29.02 -8.04
C ALA A 217 3.81 -30.18 -8.57
N LEU A 218 2.71 -29.89 -9.28
CA LEU A 218 1.83 -30.87 -9.93
C LEU A 218 2.50 -31.62 -11.08
N SER A 219 3.43 -30.97 -11.78
CA SER A 219 4.33 -31.54 -12.80
C SER A 219 5.58 -30.64 -12.91
N PRO A 220 6.59 -30.97 -13.74
CA PRO A 220 7.78 -30.11 -13.90
C PRO A 220 7.45 -28.66 -14.31
N ASN A 221 6.34 -28.46 -15.01
CA ASN A 221 5.92 -27.16 -15.51
C ASN A 221 4.68 -26.60 -14.80
N HIS A 222 4.04 -27.33 -13.89
CA HIS A 222 2.81 -26.89 -13.23
C HIS A 222 3.00 -26.85 -11.73
N THR A 223 2.75 -25.70 -11.14
CA THR A 223 2.84 -25.47 -9.70
C THR A 223 1.53 -24.88 -9.20
N LEU A 224 1.03 -25.41 -8.10
CA LEU A 224 -0.13 -24.88 -7.38
C LEU A 224 0.34 -24.32 -6.04
N GLU A 225 -0.06 -23.09 -5.73
CA GLU A 225 0.28 -22.40 -4.49
C GLU A 225 -1.00 -22.00 -3.75
N LEU A 226 -1.09 -22.40 -2.48
CA LEU A 226 -2.10 -21.93 -1.53
C LEU A 226 -1.43 -20.96 -0.56
N LEU A 227 -2.01 -19.79 -0.39
CA LEU A 227 -1.48 -18.75 0.50
C LEU A 227 -2.57 -18.25 1.43
N TYR A 228 -2.22 -18.10 2.71
CA TYR A 228 -3.02 -17.45 3.73
C TYR A 228 -2.20 -16.34 4.39
N LEU A 229 -2.81 -15.17 4.55
CA LEU A 229 -2.28 -14.03 5.26
C LEU A 229 -3.37 -13.53 6.21
N GLY A 230 -3.08 -13.54 7.51
CA GLY A 230 -3.97 -13.07 8.55
C GLY A 230 -3.31 -12.00 9.39
N ASP A 231 -4.06 -10.96 9.73
CA ASP A 231 -3.60 -9.86 10.57
C ASP A 231 -4.68 -9.49 11.58
N ALA A 232 -4.29 -9.21 12.82
CA ALA A 232 -5.20 -8.70 13.84
C ALA A 232 -4.50 -7.72 14.76
N PHE A 233 -5.12 -6.57 15.00
CA PHE A 233 -4.62 -5.55 15.92
C PHE A 233 -5.71 -5.01 16.83
N TYR A 234 -5.29 -4.52 18.01
CA TYR A 234 -6.19 -4.06 19.05
C TYR A 234 -5.64 -2.82 19.73
N ASP A 235 -6.58 -2.00 20.23
CA ASP A 235 -6.33 -0.85 21.10
C ASP A 235 -5.32 0.16 20.50
N VAL A 236 -5.40 0.38 19.19
CA VAL A 236 -4.54 1.32 18.47
C VAL A 236 -5.12 2.73 18.56
N ALA A 237 -4.36 3.65 19.12
CA ALA A 237 -4.81 5.03 19.29
C ALA A 237 -4.47 5.92 18.07
N TYR A 238 -5.36 6.85 17.72
CA TYR A 238 -5.21 7.78 16.59
C TYR A 238 -5.30 9.23 17.08
N PRO A 239 -4.15 9.87 17.41
CA PRO A 239 -4.11 11.22 17.99
C PRO A 239 -4.77 12.30 17.14
N ALA A 240 -4.74 12.16 15.82
CA ALA A 240 -5.29 13.12 14.88
C ALA A 240 -6.78 12.89 14.57
N LEU A 241 -7.37 11.81 15.08
CA LEU A 241 -8.77 11.45 14.88
C LEU A 241 -9.53 11.52 16.21
N ILE A 242 -10.85 11.49 16.15
CA ILE A 242 -11.74 11.58 17.33
C ILE A 242 -12.12 10.21 17.93
N MET A 243 -11.61 9.13 17.35
CA MET A 243 -11.85 7.74 17.73
C MET A 243 -10.54 6.94 17.64
N ASP A 244 -10.50 5.81 18.33
CA ASP A 244 -9.40 4.85 18.34
C ASP A 244 -9.89 3.49 17.86
N ALA A 245 -8.99 2.68 17.29
CA ALA A 245 -9.34 1.34 16.84
C ALA A 245 -9.34 0.37 18.03
N ARG A 246 -10.50 -0.22 18.34
CA ARG A 246 -10.65 -1.26 19.37
C ARG A 246 -10.11 -2.59 18.86
N HIS A 247 -10.48 -2.97 17.64
CA HIS A 247 -10.10 -4.22 17.02
C HIS A 247 -10.18 -4.11 15.50
N SER A 248 -9.21 -4.69 14.80
CA SER A 248 -9.27 -4.87 13.36
C SER A 248 -8.71 -6.24 13.02
N ALA A 249 -9.29 -6.88 12.01
CA ALA A 249 -8.86 -8.19 11.53
C ALA A 249 -8.92 -8.24 10.00
N MET A 250 -7.85 -8.76 9.39
CA MET A 250 -7.79 -9.06 7.96
C MET A 250 -7.52 -10.54 7.77
N HIS A 251 -8.28 -11.16 6.86
CA HIS A 251 -8.01 -12.50 6.38
C HIS A 251 -7.93 -12.47 4.86
N LEU A 252 -6.84 -12.96 4.31
CA LEU A 252 -6.62 -13.12 2.88
C LEU A 252 -6.26 -14.57 2.60
N VAL A 253 -6.93 -15.15 1.61
CA VAL A 253 -6.60 -16.47 1.06
C VAL A 253 -6.43 -16.34 -0.45
N SER A 254 -5.47 -17.07 -1.02
CA SER A 254 -5.33 -17.15 -2.46
C SER A 254 -4.89 -18.52 -2.94
N LEU A 255 -5.34 -18.86 -4.15
CA LEU A 255 -4.92 -20.03 -4.90
C LEU A 255 -4.28 -19.55 -6.20
N ARG A 256 -3.02 -19.91 -6.42
CA ARG A 256 -2.27 -19.56 -7.62
C ARG A 256 -1.83 -20.81 -8.37
N HIS A 257 -2.07 -20.83 -9.66
CA HIS A 257 -1.57 -21.84 -10.57
C HIS A 257 -0.59 -21.22 -11.55
N ARG A 258 0.63 -21.76 -11.61
CA ARG A 258 1.68 -21.32 -12.53
C ARG A 258 1.99 -22.44 -13.51
N TRP A 259 1.91 -22.12 -14.80
CA TRP A 259 2.34 -22.98 -15.89
C TRP A 259 3.67 -22.49 -16.46
N GLY A 260 4.76 -22.96 -15.85
CA GLY A 260 6.13 -22.66 -16.24
C GLY A 260 6.36 -21.16 -16.35
N ARG A 261 6.80 -20.72 -17.53
CA ARG A 261 6.94 -19.31 -17.87
C ARG A 261 5.76 -18.72 -18.64
N PHE A 262 4.76 -19.53 -18.99
CA PHE A 262 3.73 -19.16 -19.98
C PHE A 262 2.51 -18.51 -19.37
N SER A 263 2.10 -18.95 -18.17
CA SER A 263 0.89 -18.43 -17.53
C SER A 263 1.01 -18.43 -16.01
N ASP A 264 0.50 -17.36 -15.41
CA ASP A 264 0.29 -17.18 -13.99
C ASP A 264 -1.17 -16.81 -13.75
N PHE A 265 -1.88 -17.63 -12.99
CA PHE A 265 -3.28 -17.38 -12.65
C PHE A 265 -3.46 -17.41 -11.15
N ARG A 266 -4.12 -16.41 -10.58
CA ARG A 266 -4.39 -16.30 -9.15
C ARG A 266 -5.85 -15.96 -8.92
N LEU A 267 -6.49 -16.73 -8.04
CA LEU A 267 -7.77 -16.40 -7.41
C LEU A 267 -7.50 -16.02 -5.96
N TYR A 268 -8.19 -15.01 -5.47
CA TYR A 268 -8.05 -14.59 -4.08
C TYR A 268 -9.36 -14.10 -3.51
N ALA A 269 -9.48 -14.21 -2.20
CA ALA A 269 -10.54 -13.60 -1.42
C ALA A 269 -9.94 -12.98 -0.16
N ASN A 270 -10.45 -11.83 0.25
CA ASN A 270 -10.12 -11.26 1.54
C ASN A 270 -11.31 -10.59 2.22
N THR A 271 -11.21 -10.47 3.53
CA THR A 271 -12.14 -9.74 4.39
C THR A 271 -11.35 -8.84 5.31
N VAL A 272 -11.79 -7.60 5.46
CA VAL A 272 -11.27 -6.67 6.50
C VAL A 272 -12.43 -6.27 7.39
N PHE A 273 -12.30 -6.51 8.68
CA PHE A 273 -13.22 -6.00 9.70
C PHE A 273 -12.50 -4.95 10.53
N HIS A 274 -13.17 -3.85 10.84
CA HIS A 274 -12.64 -2.77 11.66
C HIS A 274 -13.69 -2.27 12.65
N ASP A 275 -13.33 -2.20 13.93
CA ASP A 275 -14.14 -1.69 15.03
C ASP A 275 -13.38 -0.55 15.72
N MET A 276 -13.98 0.63 15.73
CA MET A 276 -13.40 1.84 16.31
C MET A 276 -14.40 2.55 17.23
N THR A 277 -13.89 3.25 18.23
CA THR A 277 -14.70 3.85 19.29
C THR A 277 -13.97 5.01 19.95
N ASP A 278 -14.74 5.91 20.55
CA ASP A 278 -14.29 6.98 21.43
C ASP A 278 -14.56 6.68 22.92
N GLU A 279 -15.14 5.52 23.25
CA GLU A 279 -15.57 5.16 24.62
C GLU A 279 -14.45 5.17 25.66
N LYS A 280 -13.21 4.92 25.23
CA LYS A 280 -12.02 4.91 26.10
C LYS A 280 -11.35 6.29 26.23
N ARG A 281 -11.86 7.30 25.54
CA ARG A 281 -11.29 8.66 25.56
C ARG A 281 -11.71 9.44 26.80
N PRO A 282 -10.94 10.45 27.23
CA PRO A 282 -11.29 11.28 28.37
C PRO A 282 -12.68 11.91 28.20
N LEU A 283 -13.50 11.83 29.26
CA LEU A 283 -14.85 12.39 29.24
C LEU A 283 -14.86 13.88 28.87
N SER A 284 -13.86 14.63 29.35
CA SER A 284 -13.69 16.04 29.01
C SER A 284 -13.47 16.25 27.51
N GLU A 285 -12.74 15.38 26.81
CA GLU A 285 -12.58 15.44 25.36
C GLU A 285 -13.93 15.22 24.67
N ILE A 286 -14.66 14.17 25.06
CA ILE A 286 -15.95 13.83 24.45
C ILE A 286 -16.97 14.95 24.64
N GLN A 287 -17.00 15.59 25.82
CA GLN A 287 -17.91 16.69 26.12
C GLN A 287 -17.57 17.99 25.36
N HIS A 288 -16.30 18.28 25.12
CA HIS A 288 -15.85 19.59 24.60
C HIS A 288 -15.32 19.57 23.17
N ARG A 289 -15.27 18.40 22.50
CA ARG A 289 -14.86 18.31 21.09
C ARG A 289 -15.84 19.03 20.16
N ILE A 290 -15.33 19.46 19.01
CA ILE A 290 -16.09 20.25 18.02
C ILE A 290 -17.17 19.40 17.33
N VAL A 291 -16.84 18.15 17.00
CA VAL A 291 -17.73 17.25 16.27
C VAL A 291 -18.50 16.38 17.26
N MET A 292 -19.82 16.43 17.22
CA MET A 292 -20.71 15.59 18.05
C MET A 292 -20.36 15.64 19.55
N PRO A 293 -20.37 16.84 20.19
CA PRO A 293 -20.04 16.98 21.60
C PRO A 293 -21.01 16.22 22.49
N GLY A 294 -20.48 15.60 23.55
CA GLY A 294 -21.26 14.89 24.56
C GLY A 294 -21.89 13.58 24.05
N MET A 295 -21.27 12.91 23.08
CA MET A 295 -21.82 11.70 22.46
C MET A 295 -20.74 10.64 22.26
N TYR A 296 -21.04 9.37 22.49
CA TYR A 296 -20.19 8.25 22.05
C TYR A 296 -20.59 7.84 20.64
N MET A 297 -19.63 7.35 19.85
CA MET A 297 -19.83 7.03 18.43
C MET A 297 -19.09 5.74 17.99
N PRO A 298 -19.29 4.58 18.65
CA PRO A 298 -18.72 3.33 18.15
C PRO A 298 -19.13 3.06 16.70
N MET A 299 -18.15 2.70 15.88
CA MET A 299 -18.31 2.42 14.46
C MET A 299 -17.68 1.09 14.07
N ARG A 300 -18.37 0.37 13.19
CA ARG A 300 -17.91 -0.88 12.60
C ARG A 300 -17.88 -0.76 11.09
N GLY A 301 -16.83 -1.30 10.47
CA GLY A 301 -16.65 -1.43 9.04
C GLY A 301 -16.35 -2.87 8.66
N LEU A 302 -16.82 -3.28 7.49
CA LEU A 302 -16.51 -4.57 6.90
C LEU A 302 -16.32 -4.42 5.39
N THR A 303 -15.22 -4.94 4.86
CA THR A 303 -15.06 -5.15 3.42
C THR A 303 -14.88 -6.63 3.10
N ARG A 304 -15.36 -7.00 1.91
CA ARG A 304 -15.15 -8.32 1.31
C ARG A 304 -14.71 -8.14 -0.12
N VAL A 305 -13.67 -8.83 -0.51
CA VAL A 305 -13.08 -8.77 -1.84
C VAL A 305 -12.95 -10.18 -2.38
N VAL A 306 -13.35 -10.38 -3.62
CA VAL A 306 -13.05 -11.58 -4.39
C VAL A 306 -12.45 -11.13 -5.70
N GLY A 307 -11.30 -11.69 -6.08
CA GLY A 307 -10.60 -11.25 -7.27
C GLY A 307 -9.87 -12.37 -7.98
N MET A 308 -9.55 -12.08 -9.24
CA MET A 308 -8.73 -12.90 -10.10
C MET A 308 -7.70 -12.04 -10.82
N VAL A 309 -6.50 -12.60 -11.01
CA VAL A 309 -5.45 -12.03 -11.85
C VAL A 309 -4.92 -13.14 -12.74
N TRP A 310 -4.77 -12.84 -14.02
CA TRP A 310 -4.12 -13.70 -14.99
C TRP A 310 -3.05 -12.91 -15.73
N GLU A 311 -1.87 -13.49 -15.87
CA GLU A 311 -0.80 -12.99 -16.71
C GLU A 311 -0.29 -14.09 -17.63
N GLY A 312 -0.17 -13.76 -18.91
CA GLY A 312 0.43 -14.62 -19.92
C GLY A 312 1.79 -14.10 -20.37
N ARG A 313 2.62 -15.00 -20.89
CA ARG A 313 3.81 -14.63 -21.67
C ARG A 313 3.79 -15.37 -23.00
N LEU A 314 3.70 -14.62 -24.07
CA LEU A 314 3.69 -15.09 -25.45
C LEU A 314 4.97 -14.63 -26.14
N LEU A 315 5.44 -15.42 -27.11
CA LEU A 315 6.62 -15.10 -27.93
C LEU A 315 7.91 -14.86 -27.12
N ALA A 316 8.01 -15.38 -25.90
CA ALA A 316 9.11 -15.13 -24.96
C ALA A 316 10.50 -15.61 -25.40
N GLN A 317 10.62 -16.22 -26.59
CA GLN A 317 11.89 -16.63 -27.21
C GLN A 317 12.24 -15.80 -28.46
N SER A 318 11.41 -14.84 -28.83
CA SER A 318 11.65 -13.95 -29.95
C SER A 318 12.16 -12.59 -29.46
N ALA A 319 12.62 -11.74 -30.39
CA ALA A 319 12.97 -10.37 -30.06
C ALA A 319 11.76 -9.56 -29.54
N LEU A 320 10.53 -10.04 -29.75
CA LEU A 320 9.27 -9.46 -29.26
C LEU A 320 8.61 -10.39 -28.23
N GLU A 321 8.53 -9.96 -26.98
CA GLU A 321 7.75 -10.62 -25.93
C GLU A 321 6.42 -9.89 -25.74
N LEU A 322 5.31 -10.62 -25.68
CA LEU A 322 4.00 -10.06 -25.36
C LEU A 322 3.51 -10.59 -24.01
N ARG A 323 3.03 -9.68 -23.16
CA ARG A 323 2.54 -9.96 -21.81
C ARG A 323 1.10 -9.45 -21.65
N PRO A 324 0.10 -10.25 -22.05
CA PRO A 324 -1.29 -9.93 -21.74
C PRO A 324 -1.55 -10.13 -20.24
N ARG A 325 -2.40 -9.27 -19.69
CA ARG A 325 -2.87 -9.34 -18.30
C ARG A 325 -4.37 -9.11 -18.24
N LEU A 326 -5.05 -9.91 -17.45
CA LEU A 326 -6.47 -9.75 -17.15
C LEU A 326 -6.65 -9.73 -15.63
N GLU A 327 -7.49 -8.83 -15.15
CA GLU A 327 -7.83 -8.72 -13.74
C GLU A 327 -9.33 -8.46 -13.59
N GLY A 328 -9.93 -9.06 -12.58
CA GLY A 328 -11.33 -8.84 -12.21
C GLY A 328 -11.47 -8.86 -10.71
N THR A 329 -12.16 -7.88 -10.14
CA THR A 329 -12.41 -7.80 -8.69
C THR A 329 -13.84 -7.41 -8.40
N TRP A 330 -14.45 -8.12 -7.48
CA TRP A 330 -15.73 -7.79 -6.89
C TRP A 330 -15.49 -7.43 -5.42
N ASN A 331 -16.09 -6.34 -4.98
CA ASN A 331 -15.87 -5.77 -3.67
C ASN A 331 -17.23 -5.39 -3.06
N GLN A 332 -17.40 -5.66 -1.77
CA GLN A 332 -18.52 -5.19 -0.97
C GLN A 332 -17.96 -4.43 0.24
N ALA A 333 -18.55 -3.28 0.54
CA ALA A 333 -18.21 -2.49 1.71
C ALA A 333 -19.48 -2.13 2.50
N TRP A 334 -19.42 -2.33 3.80
CA TRP A 334 -20.48 -2.02 4.75
C TRP A 334 -19.90 -1.28 5.95
N GLY A 335 -20.64 -0.32 6.50
CA GLY A 335 -20.22 0.38 7.70
C GLY A 335 -21.39 1.00 8.44
N SER A 336 -21.39 0.90 9.76
CA SER A 336 -22.40 1.49 10.63
C SER A 336 -21.78 2.15 11.85
N MET A 337 -22.46 3.16 12.37
CA MET A 337 -22.13 3.87 13.59
C MET A 337 -23.36 3.91 14.50
N ASP A 338 -23.17 3.53 15.76
CA ASP A 338 -24.19 3.65 16.79
C ASP A 338 -23.79 4.82 17.70
N MET A 339 -24.66 5.81 17.85
CA MET A 339 -24.38 7.05 18.56
C MET A 339 -25.28 7.19 19.78
N TYR A 340 -24.74 7.57 20.93
CA TYR A 340 -25.53 7.76 22.15
C TYR A 340 -24.93 8.82 23.07
N LEU A 341 -25.80 9.56 23.78
CA LEU A 341 -25.41 10.68 24.61
C LEU A 341 -24.66 10.25 25.88
N VAL A 342 -23.68 11.07 26.26
CA VAL A 342 -23.02 11.01 27.57
C VAL A 342 -24.06 11.39 28.63
N GLY A 343 -24.50 10.41 29.41
CA GLY A 343 -25.55 10.59 30.43
C GLY A 343 -26.87 9.86 30.12
N GLY A 344 -26.94 9.15 29.00
CA GLY A 344 -28.10 8.33 28.63
C GLY A 344 -29.04 9.02 27.64
N GLY A 345 -29.76 8.21 26.87
CA GLY A 345 -30.64 8.66 25.79
C GLY A 345 -30.96 7.51 24.82
N THR A 346 -31.80 7.80 23.83
CA THR A 346 -32.11 6.81 22.78
C THR A 346 -30.91 6.70 21.82
N PRO A 347 -30.41 5.48 21.53
CA PRO A 347 -29.34 5.29 20.56
C PRO A 347 -29.79 5.73 19.16
N MET A 348 -28.92 6.42 18.43
CA MET A 348 -29.11 6.80 17.03
C MET A 348 -28.19 5.97 16.16
N ARG A 349 -28.72 5.31 15.13
CA ARG A 349 -27.93 4.49 14.22
C ARG A 349 -27.76 5.17 12.87
N LEU A 350 -26.53 5.20 12.38
CA LEU A 350 -26.14 5.71 11.07
C LEU A 350 -25.49 4.59 10.25
N LEU A 351 -25.88 4.46 8.98
CA LEU A 351 -25.18 3.62 8.00
C LEU A 351 -24.21 4.50 7.21
N ASN A 352 -22.91 4.37 7.48
CA ASN A 352 -21.87 5.13 6.81
C ASN A 352 -21.60 4.61 5.40
N LEU A 353 -21.69 3.29 5.20
CA LEU A 353 -21.63 2.66 3.88
C LEU A 353 -22.81 1.69 3.75
N ALA A 354 -23.74 2.02 2.86
CA ALA A 354 -25.01 1.34 2.66
C ALA A 354 -24.89 0.13 1.69
N ASP A 355 -24.04 -0.84 2.05
CA ASP A 355 -23.75 -2.03 1.23
C ASP A 355 -23.34 -1.68 -0.21
N ILE A 356 -22.27 -0.90 -0.32
CA ILE A 356 -21.72 -0.49 -1.60
C ILE A 356 -21.05 -1.71 -2.24
N ARG A 357 -21.43 -2.01 -3.47
CA ARG A 357 -20.83 -3.07 -4.29
C ARG A 357 -20.06 -2.43 -5.44
N PHE A 358 -18.87 -2.95 -5.71
CA PHE A 358 -17.99 -2.43 -6.73
C PHE A 358 -17.36 -3.58 -7.52
N LEU A 359 -17.56 -3.55 -8.83
CA LEU A 359 -16.91 -4.42 -9.79
C LEU A 359 -15.89 -3.63 -10.57
N GLN A 360 -14.71 -4.20 -10.73
CA GLN A 360 -13.68 -3.65 -11.59
C GLN A 360 -13.05 -4.74 -12.43
N GLY A 361 -12.94 -4.49 -13.73
CA GLY A 361 -12.19 -5.33 -14.66
C GLY A 361 -11.08 -4.53 -15.31
N ALA A 362 -9.91 -5.12 -15.50
CA ALA A 362 -8.80 -4.52 -16.23
C ALA A 362 -8.23 -5.52 -17.24
N ALA A 363 -7.99 -5.06 -18.46
CA ALA A 363 -7.30 -5.79 -19.51
C ALA A 363 -6.09 -4.98 -19.97
N GLY A 364 -4.91 -5.57 -19.88
CA GLY A 364 -3.65 -4.94 -20.24
C GLY A 364 -2.87 -5.78 -21.24
N LEU A 365 -2.06 -5.12 -22.06
CA LEU A 365 -1.08 -5.74 -22.94
C LEU A 365 0.21 -4.94 -22.86
N GLN A 366 1.30 -5.60 -22.48
CA GLN A 366 2.65 -5.06 -22.61
C GLN A 366 3.37 -5.78 -23.75
N ALA A 367 4.01 -5.02 -24.64
CA ALA A 367 4.90 -5.55 -25.66
C ALA A 367 6.33 -5.07 -25.37
N HIS A 368 7.26 -6.01 -25.28
CA HIS A 368 8.67 -5.72 -25.04
C HIS A 368 9.48 -6.22 -26.24
N TYR A 369 10.08 -5.31 -26.99
CA TYR A 369 10.98 -5.62 -28.09
C TYR A 369 12.41 -5.32 -27.69
N ALA A 370 13.31 -6.29 -27.77
CA ALA A 370 14.72 -6.09 -27.45
C ALA A 370 15.62 -6.70 -28.54
N ARG A 371 16.52 -5.88 -29.10
CA ARG A 371 17.56 -6.32 -30.03
C ARG A 371 18.83 -5.50 -29.85
N GLU A 372 19.94 -6.21 -29.62
CA GLU A 372 21.29 -5.64 -29.44
C GLU A 372 21.34 -4.50 -28.41
N LYS A 373 21.26 -3.25 -28.87
CA LYS A 373 21.42 -2.04 -28.05
C LYS A 373 20.10 -1.30 -27.79
N ILE A 374 19.01 -1.75 -28.39
CA ILE A 374 17.71 -1.08 -28.33
C ILE A 374 16.69 -2.01 -27.69
N ALA A 375 16.08 -1.52 -26.60
CA ALA A 375 14.90 -2.11 -26.02
C ALA A 375 13.75 -1.09 -26.09
N PHE A 376 12.61 -1.53 -26.57
CA PHE A 376 11.39 -0.76 -26.69
C PHE A 376 10.29 -1.47 -25.92
N GLN A 377 9.56 -0.75 -25.09
CA GLN A 377 8.44 -1.29 -24.35
C GLN A 377 7.20 -0.42 -24.60
N THR A 378 6.10 -1.06 -24.96
CA THR A 378 4.78 -0.41 -24.99
C THR A 378 3.82 -1.12 -24.08
N GLU A 379 2.87 -0.37 -23.56
CA GLU A 379 1.82 -0.86 -22.70
C GLU A 379 0.50 -0.19 -23.05
N ALA A 380 -0.58 -0.95 -23.01
CA ALA A 380 -1.93 -0.44 -23.13
C ALA A 380 -2.81 -1.17 -22.12
N THR A 381 -3.56 -0.41 -21.33
CA THR A 381 -4.47 -0.94 -20.32
C THR A 381 -5.83 -0.28 -20.46
N LEU A 382 -6.87 -1.10 -20.45
CA LEU A 382 -8.27 -0.70 -20.42
C LEU A 382 -8.87 -1.17 -19.10
N THR A 383 -9.41 -0.26 -18.31
CA THR A 383 -10.06 -0.57 -17.03
C THR A 383 -11.51 -0.12 -17.06
N HIS A 384 -12.41 -1.01 -16.68
CA HIS A 384 -13.83 -0.74 -16.50
C HIS A 384 -14.21 -0.83 -15.04
N PHE A 385 -14.99 0.13 -14.58
CA PHE A 385 -15.47 0.27 -13.22
C PHE A 385 -16.98 0.35 -13.20
N ALA A 386 -17.60 -0.40 -12.31
CA ALA A 386 -19.03 -0.33 -12.05
C ALA A 386 -19.28 -0.37 -10.55
N TYR A 387 -20.13 0.51 -10.03
CA TYR A 387 -20.59 0.42 -8.65
C TYR A 387 -22.11 0.52 -8.55
N TRP A 388 -22.64 -0.12 -7.51
CA TRP A 388 -24.06 -0.17 -7.20
C TRP A 388 -24.24 -0.07 -5.69
N VAL A 389 -25.21 0.74 -5.25
CA VAL A 389 -25.57 0.85 -3.84
C VAL A 389 -26.86 0.09 -3.59
N ALA A 390 -26.78 -0.93 -2.74
CA ALA A 390 -27.87 -1.88 -2.55
C ALA A 390 -28.99 -1.33 -1.67
N ASP A 391 -28.66 -0.53 -0.63
CA ASP A 391 -29.65 0.13 0.21
C ASP A 391 -29.77 1.62 -0.17
N THR A 392 -30.78 1.92 -1.00
CA THR A 392 -31.09 3.27 -1.43
C THR A 392 -31.95 4.05 -0.42
N THR A 393 -32.49 3.39 0.62
CA THR A 393 -33.38 4.03 1.60
C THR A 393 -32.62 4.85 2.63
N HIS A 394 -31.34 4.52 2.87
CA HIS A 394 -30.45 5.24 3.79
C HIS A 394 -29.35 6.03 3.06
N PHE A 395 -29.59 6.41 1.79
CA PHE A 395 -28.59 6.92 0.84
C PHE A 395 -28.27 8.42 0.95
N LEU A 396 -28.89 9.15 1.87
CA LEU A 396 -28.90 10.62 1.86
C LEU A 396 -27.49 11.28 1.83
N PRO A 397 -26.47 10.81 2.60
CA PRO A 397 -25.13 11.42 2.54
C PRO A 397 -24.45 11.23 1.18
N LEU A 398 -24.56 10.03 0.59
CA LEU A 398 -23.97 9.73 -0.72
C LEU A 398 -24.74 10.43 -1.85
N GLU A 399 -26.06 10.56 -1.71
CA GLU A 399 -26.91 11.34 -2.61
C GLU A 399 -26.46 12.80 -2.70
N LEU A 400 -26.27 13.44 -1.55
CA LEU A 400 -25.82 14.83 -1.45
C LEU A 400 -24.45 15.00 -2.11
N TYR A 401 -23.49 14.14 -1.78
CA TYR A 401 -22.16 14.17 -2.42
C TYR A 401 -22.26 14.06 -3.95
N GLN A 402 -23.03 13.09 -4.46
CA GLN A 402 -23.16 12.88 -5.90
C GLN A 402 -23.86 14.05 -6.62
N ARG A 403 -24.86 14.67 -5.99
CA ARG A 403 -25.52 15.87 -6.53
C ARG A 403 -24.56 17.05 -6.60
N THR A 404 -23.77 17.26 -5.55
CA THR A 404 -22.82 18.39 -5.47
C THR A 404 -21.64 18.22 -6.42
N TYR A 405 -21.01 17.05 -6.43
CA TYR A 405 -19.71 16.86 -7.10
C TYR A 405 -19.79 16.12 -8.42
N ALA A 406 -20.94 15.51 -8.73
CA ALA A 406 -20.99 14.54 -9.80
C ALA A 406 -22.27 14.65 -10.66
N GLY A 407 -22.84 15.86 -10.71
CA GLY A 407 -23.89 16.27 -11.66
C GLY A 407 -25.28 15.70 -11.40
N GLY A 408 -25.46 14.85 -10.38
CA GLY A 408 -26.73 14.20 -10.04
C GLY A 408 -26.53 12.93 -9.24
N ALA A 409 -27.52 12.52 -8.44
CA ALA A 409 -27.43 11.25 -7.70
C ALA A 409 -27.83 10.07 -8.59
N ASN A 410 -26.97 9.05 -8.66
CA ASN A 410 -27.31 7.77 -9.28
C ASN A 410 -26.78 6.64 -8.39
N PRO A 411 -27.64 5.73 -7.89
CA PRO A 411 -27.21 4.58 -7.11
C PRO A 411 -26.36 3.59 -7.91
N THR A 412 -26.30 3.76 -9.24
CA THR A 412 -25.47 2.95 -10.14
C THR A 412 -24.61 3.85 -11.00
N ARG A 413 -23.31 3.58 -11.12
CA ARG A 413 -22.49 4.26 -12.12
C ARG A 413 -21.42 3.36 -12.68
N THR A 414 -21.08 3.64 -13.93
CA THR A 414 -20.01 2.97 -14.65
C THR A 414 -19.08 4.00 -15.28
N PHE A 415 -17.78 3.73 -15.27
CA PHE A 415 -16.81 4.53 -16.00
C PHE A 415 -15.71 3.64 -16.55
N THR A 416 -15.15 4.04 -17.68
CA THR A 416 -14.08 3.31 -18.36
C THR A 416 -12.89 4.24 -18.50
N LEU A 417 -11.72 3.74 -18.11
CA LEU A 417 -10.44 4.43 -18.24
C LEU A 417 -9.57 3.64 -19.20
N TYR A 418 -8.77 4.35 -19.99
CA TYR A 418 -7.72 3.74 -20.79
C TYR A 418 -6.39 4.44 -20.51
N GLN A 419 -5.30 3.70 -20.60
CA GLN A 419 -3.94 4.18 -20.45
C GLN A 419 -3.09 3.55 -21.54
N VAL A 420 -2.23 4.34 -22.19
CA VAL A 420 -1.25 3.86 -23.17
C VAL A 420 0.08 4.50 -22.83
N GLY A 421 1.14 3.69 -22.80
CA GLY A 421 2.50 4.10 -22.51
C GLY A 421 3.49 3.52 -23.51
N ALA A 422 4.60 4.23 -23.71
CA ALA A 422 5.74 3.76 -24.49
C ALA A 422 7.03 4.25 -23.85
N SER A 423 8.05 3.39 -23.78
CA SER A 423 9.38 3.72 -23.33
C SER A 423 10.44 3.12 -24.25
N LEU A 424 11.55 3.85 -24.41
CA LEU A 424 12.70 3.46 -25.23
C LEU A 424 13.93 3.50 -24.35
N GLN A 425 14.66 2.39 -24.33
CA GLN A 425 15.96 2.29 -23.67
C GLN A 425 17.03 2.00 -24.72
N VAL A 426 18.06 2.86 -24.75
CA VAL A 426 19.22 2.69 -25.63
C VAL A 426 20.44 2.45 -24.74
N SER A 427 21.02 1.26 -24.83
CA SER A 427 22.25 0.93 -24.09
C SER A 427 23.47 1.24 -24.95
N HIS A 428 24.27 2.24 -24.53
CA HIS A 428 25.59 2.48 -25.09
C HIS A 428 26.66 1.75 -24.28
N SER A 429 27.36 0.80 -24.90
CA SER A 429 28.64 0.32 -24.38
C SER A 429 29.69 1.41 -24.62
N LEU A 430 30.11 2.13 -23.59
CA LEU A 430 31.36 2.88 -23.64
C LEU A 430 32.48 1.84 -23.69
N GLY A 431 33.02 1.61 -24.90
CA GLY A 431 34.23 0.83 -25.04
C GLY A 431 35.33 1.49 -24.22
N THR A 432 35.98 0.71 -23.37
CA THR A 432 37.25 1.10 -22.76
C THR A 432 38.20 1.50 -23.89
N PHE A 433 38.53 2.78 -23.98
CA PHE A 433 39.67 3.23 -24.77
C PHE A 433 40.91 2.60 -24.11
N SER A 434 41.52 1.65 -24.82
CA SER A 434 42.79 1.01 -24.49
C SER A 434 43.95 1.99 -24.62
#